data_AF-A0A946UTP7-F1
#
_entry.id   AF-A0A946UTP7-F1
#
_cell.length_a   1.000
_cell.length_b   1.000
_cell.length_c   1.000
_cell.angle_alpha   90.00
_cell.angle_beta   90.00
_cell.angle_gamma   90.00
#
_symmetry.space_group_name_H-M   'P 1'
#
loop_
_entity.id
_entity.type
_entity.pdbx_description
1 polymer ?
#
loop_
_entity_poly.entity_id
_entity_poly.type
_entity_poly.pdbx_seq_one_letter_code
_entity_poly.pdbx_strand_id
1 'polypeptide(L)'
;SNTIVGFSNFIDFIVLADFVTDSPPPFLPVSLNYDEYVDIAGDIETLMDRLDIVLTSGTLDPLTRQAIVTELGPIDDLNQRARIAIYMMLISADYAVRQ
;
A
#
# COMPACT_ATOMS: atom_id res chain seq x y z
N SER A 1 -7.26 4.82 -23.68
CA SER A 1 -7.08 6.12 -23.02
C SER A 1 -7.92 6.18 -21.76
N ASN A 2 -7.29 6.46 -20.61
CA ASN A 2 -7.84 6.93 -19.31
C ASN A 2 -7.34 6.19 -18.05
N THR A 3 -6.80 4.97 -18.15
CA THR A 3 -6.42 4.21 -16.93
C THR A 3 -5.02 4.55 -16.42
N ILE A 4 -4.04 4.74 -17.31
CA ILE A 4 -2.62 4.91 -16.93
C ILE A 4 -2.34 6.27 -16.25
N VAL A 5 -3.05 7.32 -16.66
CA VAL A 5 -2.91 8.67 -16.06
C VAL A 5 -3.56 8.74 -14.67
N GLY A 6 -4.64 7.97 -14.44
CA GLY A 6 -5.27 7.86 -13.13
C GLY A 6 -4.38 7.16 -12.09
N PHE A 7 -3.70 6.08 -12.48
CA PHE A 7 -2.73 5.40 -11.62
C PHE A 7 -1.52 6.30 -11.30
N SER A 8 -0.99 7.05 -12.25
CA SER A 8 0.16 7.94 -12.00
C SER A 8 -0.14 9.06 -11.01
N ASN A 9 -1.34 9.65 -11.06
CA ASN A 9 -1.76 10.66 -10.08
C ASN A 9 -1.99 10.07 -8.68
N PHE A 10 -2.42 8.81 -8.59
CA PHE A 10 -2.57 8.10 -7.31
C PHE A 10 -1.21 7.70 -6.71
N ILE A 11 -0.19 7.45 -7.55
CA ILE A 11 1.16 7.10 -7.09
C ILE A 11 1.87 8.34 -6.55
N ASP A 12 1.77 9.48 -7.23
CA ASP A 12 2.25 10.75 -6.67
C ASP A 12 1.52 11.10 -5.36
N PHE A 13 0.23 10.79 -5.27
CA PHE A 13 -0.56 11.06 -4.08
C PHE A 13 -0.22 10.16 -2.88
N ILE A 14 -0.03 8.85 -3.05
CA ILE A 14 0.36 7.94 -1.95
C ILE A 14 1.83 8.11 -1.55
N VAL A 15 2.71 8.38 -2.51
CA VAL A 15 4.16 8.43 -2.25
C VAL A 15 4.61 9.82 -1.77
N LEU A 16 4.06 10.92 -2.30
CA LEU A 16 4.47 12.29 -1.97
C LEU A 16 3.48 13.06 -1.10
N ALA A 17 2.18 12.75 -1.11
CA ALA A 17 1.18 13.57 -0.45
C ALA A 17 0.63 12.92 0.82
N ASP A 18 1.09 13.43 1.96
CA ASP A 18 0.56 13.15 3.30
C ASP A 18 -0.89 13.67 3.52
N PHE A 19 -1.61 13.99 2.44
CA PHE A 19 -2.94 14.60 2.45
C PHE A 19 -3.83 13.98 1.38
N VAL A 20 -4.92 13.35 1.80
CA VAL A 20 -5.87 12.67 0.91
C VAL A 20 -6.96 13.59 0.38
N THR A 21 -7.23 14.74 1.01
CA THR A 21 -8.24 15.69 0.50
C THR A 21 -8.00 17.12 0.99
N ASP A 22 -7.94 18.10 0.08
CA ASP A 22 -8.18 19.52 0.42
C ASP A 22 -9.69 19.79 0.38
N SER A 23 -10.43 19.14 1.30
CA SER A 23 -11.87 19.31 1.38
C SER A 23 -12.22 20.52 2.26
N PRO A 24 -13.00 21.49 1.75
CA PRO A 24 -13.52 22.56 2.59
C PRO A 24 -14.57 22.01 3.58
N PRO A 25 -14.86 22.74 4.69
CA PRO A 25 -15.83 22.33 5.69
C PRO A 25 -17.18 21.93 5.06
N PRO A 26 -17.83 20.85 5.52
CA PRO A 26 -17.67 20.19 6.83
C PRO A 26 -16.76 18.95 6.85
N PHE A 27 -16.05 18.64 5.76
CA PHE A 27 -15.21 17.44 5.69
C PHE A 27 -13.79 17.78 6.16
N LEU A 28 -13.28 17.05 7.15
CA LEU A 28 -11.90 17.18 7.62
C LEU A 28 -10.94 16.59 6.56
N PRO A 29 -9.75 17.18 6.38
CA PRO A 29 -8.73 16.57 5.54
C PRO A 29 -8.42 15.18 6.07
N VAL A 30 -8.70 14.17 5.26
CA VAL A 30 -8.32 12.79 5.57
C VAL A 30 -6.84 12.67 5.24
N SER A 31 -6.01 12.20 6.17
CA SER A 31 -4.68 11.67 5.85
C SER A 31 -4.74 10.15 6.03
N LEU A 32 -3.99 9.42 5.22
CA LEU A 32 -3.81 7.99 5.44
C LEU A 32 -2.80 7.85 6.59
N ASN A 33 -3.28 7.45 7.76
CA ASN A 33 -2.38 7.07 8.84
C ASN A 33 -1.77 5.70 8.48
N TYR A 34 -0.45 5.69 8.29
CA TYR A 34 0.32 4.48 8.01
C TYR A 34 1.13 4.00 9.21
N ASP A 35 1.01 4.64 10.38
CA ASP A 35 1.82 4.38 11.57
C ASP A 35 1.73 2.90 11.98
N GLU A 36 0.53 2.31 11.94
CA GLU A 36 0.31 0.88 12.21
C GLU A 36 1.15 -0.03 11.31
N TYR A 37 1.30 0.32 10.02
CA TYR A 37 2.07 -0.47 9.07
C TYR A 37 3.58 -0.23 9.20
N VAL A 38 3.99 0.97 9.60
CA VAL A 38 5.40 1.30 9.86
C VAL A 38 5.89 0.56 11.10
N ASP A 39 5.08 0.50 12.15
CA ASP A 39 5.40 -0.19 13.41
C ASP A 39 5.68 -1.68 13.21
N ILE A 40 4.95 -2.32 12.28
CA ILE A 40 5.11 -3.74 11.96
C ILE A 40 6.07 -4.00 10.80
N ALA A 41 6.54 -2.98 10.07
CA ALA A 41 7.38 -3.16 8.89
C ALA A 41 8.75 -3.76 9.19
N GLY A 42 9.19 -3.76 10.45
CA GLY A 42 10.40 -4.48 10.88
C GLY A 42 10.30 -5.99 10.67
N ASP A 43 9.09 -6.55 10.72
CA ASP A 43 8.79 -7.94 10.41
C ASP A 43 7.95 -8.01 9.14
N ILE A 44 8.62 -8.34 8.03
CA ILE A 44 8.01 -8.38 6.70
C ILE A 44 6.85 -9.38 6.64
N GLU A 45 6.95 -10.51 7.36
CA GLU A 45 5.89 -11.52 7.36
C GLU A 45 4.64 -10.99 8.05
N THR A 46 4.80 -10.37 9.22
CA THR A 46 3.69 -9.73 9.95
C THR A 46 3.06 -8.59 9.15
N LEU A 47 3.87 -7.78 8.47
CA LEU A 47 3.37 -6.73 7.57
C LEU A 47 2.53 -7.31 6.44
N MET A 48 3.02 -8.37 5.78
CA MET A 48 2.33 -9.01 4.67
C MET A 48 1.05 -9.71 5.10
N ASP A 49 1.02 -10.34 6.28
CA ASP A 49 -0.21 -10.95 6.83
C ASP A 49 -1.28 -9.90 7.09
N ARG A 50 -0.89 -8.76 7.67
CA ARG A 50 -1.83 -7.66 7.93
C ARG A 50 -2.39 -7.09 6.63
N LEU A 51 -1.51 -6.85 5.64
CA LEU A 51 -1.92 -6.35 4.33
C LEU A 51 -2.79 -7.35 3.58
N ASP A 52 -2.49 -8.64 3.68
CA ASP A 52 -3.29 -9.68 3.04
C ASP A 52 -4.71 -9.72 3.61
N ILE A 53 -4.85 -9.68 4.94
CA ILE A 53 -6.16 -9.63 5.60
C ILE A 53 -6.94 -8.39 5.17
N VAL A 54 -6.30 -7.22 5.16
CA VAL A 54 -6.98 -5.93 4.93
C VAL A 54 -7.33 -5.71 3.46
N LEU A 55 -6.42 -6.04 2.54
CA LEU A 55 -6.56 -5.71 1.12
C LEU A 55 -7.00 -6.91 0.29
N THR A 56 -6.67 -8.13 0.70
CA THR A 56 -6.95 -9.38 -0.03
C THR A 56 -7.82 -10.38 0.72
N SER A 57 -8.35 -10.02 1.89
CA SER A 57 -9.18 -10.90 2.72
C SER A 57 -8.53 -12.24 3.04
N GLY A 58 -7.19 -12.30 3.09
CA GLY A 58 -6.44 -13.53 3.36
C GLY A 58 -6.29 -14.47 2.15
N THR A 59 -6.50 -13.97 0.92
CA THR A 59 -6.41 -14.77 -0.31
C THR A 59 -5.33 -14.28 -1.27
N LEU A 60 -4.31 -13.58 -0.78
CA LEU A 60 -3.15 -13.20 -1.60
C LEU A 60 -2.48 -14.45 -2.17
N ASP A 61 -2.23 -14.46 -3.48
CA ASP A 61 -1.55 -15.59 -4.11
C ASP A 61 -0.14 -15.76 -3.49
N PRO A 62 0.27 -16.99 -3.13
CA PRO A 62 1.56 -17.24 -2.50
C PRO A 62 2.76 -16.79 -3.35
N LEU A 63 2.68 -16.84 -4.67
CA LEU A 63 3.75 -16.38 -5.57
C LEU A 63 3.82 -14.85 -5.57
N THR A 64 2.68 -14.17 -5.60
CA THR A 64 2.62 -12.71 -5.45
C THR A 64 3.20 -12.29 -4.10
N ARG A 65 2.81 -12.97 -3.01
CA ARG A 65 3.33 -12.72 -1.66
C ARG A 65 4.86 -12.86 -1.63
N GLN A 66 5.39 -13.95 -2.16
CA GLN A 66 6.84 -14.20 -2.18
C GLN A 66 7.59 -13.15 -3.00
N ALA A 67 7.03 -12.72 -4.14
CA ALA A 67 7.63 -11.67 -4.96
C ALA A 67 7.72 -10.35 -4.19
N ILE A 68 6.64 -9.95 -3.51
CA ILE A 68 6.62 -8.73 -2.70
C ILE A 68 7.62 -8.81 -1.54
N VAL A 69 7.64 -9.91 -0.78
CA VAL A 69 8.60 -10.12 0.33
C VAL A 69 10.05 -9.99 -0.15
N THR A 70 10.35 -10.54 -1.33
CA THR A 70 11.71 -10.49 -1.92
C THR A 70 12.13 -9.06 -2.24
N GLU A 71 11.23 -8.25 -2.79
CA GLU A 71 11.50 -6.85 -3.11
C GLU A 71 11.59 -5.96 -1.86
N LEU A 72 10.88 -6.30 -0.78
CA LEU A 72 10.91 -5.55 0.48
C LEU A 72 12.15 -5.82 1.33
N GLY A 73 12.76 -7.01 1.21
CA GLY A 73 13.90 -7.45 2.00
C GLY A 73 15.09 -6.47 2.05
N PRO A 74 15.51 -5.88 0.91
CA PRO A 74 16.64 -4.93 0.87
C PRO A 74 16.33 -3.52 1.41
N ILE A 75 15.09 -3.20 1.77
CA ILE A 75 14.70 -1.83 2.14
C ILE A 75 14.88 -1.64 3.63
N ASP A 76 15.90 -0.89 4.06
CA ASP A 76 16.21 -0.67 5.48
C ASP A 76 15.29 0.35 6.17
N ASP A 77 14.78 1.33 5.42
CA ASP A 77 13.86 2.33 5.95
C ASP A 77 12.46 1.71 6.12
N LEU A 78 12.01 1.58 7.38
CA LEU A 78 10.72 0.96 7.71
C LEU A 78 9.52 1.73 7.16
N ASN A 79 9.62 3.05 7.09
CA ASN A 79 8.57 3.89 6.54
C ASN A 79 8.45 3.65 5.04
N GLN A 80 9.59 3.65 4.34
CA GLN A 80 9.65 3.36 2.92
C GLN A 80 9.18 1.92 2.61
N ARG A 81 9.59 0.94 3.43
CA ARG A 81 9.19 -0.47 3.29
C ARG A 81 7.68 -0.64 3.42
N ALA A 82 7.06 -0.04 4.45
CA ALA A 82 5.61 -0.08 4.63
C ALA A 82 4.86 0.51 3.43
N ARG A 83 5.29 1.70 2.96
CA ARG A 83 4.68 2.38 1.82
C ARG A 83 4.79 1.56 0.53
N ILE A 84 5.97 1.00 0.26
CA ILE A 84 6.20 0.17 -0.93
C ILE A 84 5.39 -1.13 -0.83
N ALA A 85 5.29 -1.75 0.35
CA ALA A 85 4.46 -2.94 0.53
C ALA A 85 2.99 -2.69 0.20
N ILE A 86 2.42 -1.60 0.74
CA ILE A 86 1.04 -1.17 0.45
C ILE A 86 0.88 -0.91 -1.05
N TYR A 87 1.84 -0.20 -1.65
CA TYR A 87 1.81 0.09 -3.08
C TYR A 87 1.81 -1.20 -3.93
N MET A 88 2.74 -2.12 -3.67
CA MET A 88 2.86 -3.38 -4.41
C MET A 88 1.59 -4.24 -4.25
N MET A 89 0.97 -4.24 -3.06
CA MET A 89 -0.31 -4.90 -2.83
C MET A 89 -1.43 -4.29 -3.67
N LEU A 90 -1.54 -2.96 -3.72
CA LEU A 90 -2.59 -2.26 -4.49
C LEU A 90 -2.46 -2.43 -6.01
N ILE A 91 -1.23 -2.57 -6.53
CA ILE A 91 -1.00 -2.82 -7.97
C ILE A 91 -0.98 -4.30 -8.34
N SER A 92 -1.03 -5.20 -7.35
CA SER A 92 -1.05 -6.64 -7.61
C SER A 92 -2.30 -7.04 -8.39
N ALA A 93 -2.17 -8.05 -9.25
CA ALA A 93 -3.29 -8.60 -9.99
C ALA A 93 -4.38 -9.13 -9.03
N ASP A 94 -3.99 -9.64 -7.87
CA ASP A 94 -4.86 -10.17 -6.81
C ASP A 94 -5.76 -9.10 -6.16
N TYR A 95 -5.36 -7.82 -6.25
CA TYR A 95 -6.21 -6.68 -5.89
C TYR A 95 -7.07 -6.23 -7.08
N ALA A 96 -6.49 -6.12 -8.27
CA ALA A 96 -7.16 -5.60 -9.46
C ALA A 96 -8.33 -6.48 -9.96
N VAL A 97 -8.29 -7.80 -9.73
CA VAL A 97 -9.37 -8.72 -10.12
C VAL A 97 -10.60 -8.62 -9.22
N ARG A 98 -10.49 -8.00 -8.04
CA ARG A 98 -11.61 -7.83 -7.09
C ARG A 98 -12.34 -6.49 -7.21
N GLN A 99 -12.00 -5.65 -8.18
CA GLN A 99 -12.77 -4.44 -8.53
C GLN A 99 -13.80 -4.72 -9.64
#